data_AF-A0A7C5GC32-F1
#
_entry.id   AF-A0A7C5GC32-F1
#
_cell.length_a   1.000
_cell.length_b   1.000
_cell.length_c   1.000
_cell.angle_alpha   90.00
_cell.angle_beta   90.00
_cell.angle_gamma   90.00
#
_symmetry.space_group_name_H-M   'P 1'
#
loop_
_entity.id
_entity.type
_entity.pdbx_description
1 polymer ?
#
loop_
_entity_poly.entity_id
_entity_poly.type
_entity_poly.pdbx_seq_one_letter_code
_entity_poly.pdbx_strand_id
1 'polypeptide(L)'
;ISEPLPVAATFDFRDEFGDSLSDVARLDTMVTVVDAANLLNDYASHDFLSDRGETMGEEDERSLVHLLTDQIEFADVVILNKVDDAGPDKVDAARKIIRSLNADAEIIETNQSHVAADKILDTGLFDFDKAHEHPMWAKELYGFADHVPETEEYGVASYVYRARAPFIPEKILAVLNGDMPGVIRAKGHFWIATRPEWVAEFSLAGSLSSIKPVGTWWASVARERWPEHVAASDYIKQHWAEPWGDRRQELVFIGAGIDWPALKARLDTCLVPAVLAVGPEALPLDLADPFPGWRHAGGVA
;
A
#
# COMPACT_ATOMS: atom_id res chain seq x y z
N ILE A 1 -1.37 6.10 2.94
CA ILE A 1 -0.96 6.15 4.35
C ILE A 1 -1.80 7.26 4.91
N SER A 2 -2.56 7.00 5.96
CA SER A 2 -3.52 7.97 6.49
C SER A 2 -3.27 8.16 7.97
N GLU A 3 -3.47 9.39 8.43
CA GLU A 3 -3.64 9.66 9.83
C GLU A 3 -5.01 9.16 10.31
N PRO A 4 -5.11 8.56 11.50
CA PRO A 4 -6.37 8.08 12.04
C PRO A 4 -7.35 9.21 12.34
N LEU A 5 -6.82 10.33 12.85
CA LEU A 5 -7.61 11.43 13.40
C LEU A 5 -8.43 12.17 12.34
N PRO A 6 -7.85 12.60 11.20
CA PRO A 6 -8.61 13.30 10.16
C PRO A 6 -9.69 12.40 9.56
N VAL A 7 -9.40 11.11 9.37
CA VAL A 7 -10.39 10.13 8.88
C VAL A 7 -11.56 10.04 9.86
N ALA A 8 -11.30 9.90 11.15
CA ALA A 8 -12.34 9.83 12.16
C ALA A 8 -13.12 11.16 12.29
N ALA A 9 -12.44 12.30 12.19
CA ALA A 9 -13.07 13.62 12.21
C ALA A 9 -14.06 13.84 11.04
N THR A 10 -13.81 13.25 9.86
CA THR A 10 -14.76 13.34 8.74
C THR A 10 -16.13 12.70 9.04
N PHE A 11 -16.22 11.78 10.00
CA PHE A 11 -17.50 11.21 10.43
C PHE A 11 -18.29 12.16 11.35
N ASP A 12 -17.63 13.09 12.03
CA ASP A 12 -18.28 14.07 12.91
C ASP A 12 -18.50 15.44 12.21
N PHE A 13 -17.81 15.68 11.09
CA PHE A 13 -17.94 16.90 10.29
C PHE A 13 -19.27 16.94 9.53
N ARG A 14 -19.96 18.09 9.60
CA ARG A 14 -21.11 18.42 8.75
C ARG A 14 -20.71 19.46 7.72
N ASP A 15 -21.07 19.22 6.47
CA ASP A 15 -20.80 20.15 5.38
C ASP A 15 -21.72 21.38 5.38
N GLU A 16 -21.56 22.24 4.37
CA GLU A 16 -22.36 23.46 4.20
C GLU A 16 -23.86 23.21 3.97
N PHE A 17 -24.23 21.99 3.58
CA PHE A 17 -25.60 21.55 3.39
C PHE A 17 -26.16 20.85 4.64
N GLY A 18 -25.31 20.63 5.65
CA GLY A 18 -25.64 19.99 6.91
C GLY A 18 -25.55 18.47 6.87
N ASP A 19 -24.99 17.87 5.83
CA ASP A 19 -24.85 16.42 5.67
C ASP A 19 -23.54 15.92 6.32
N SER A 20 -23.55 14.73 6.93
CA SER A 20 -22.35 14.06 7.49
C SER A 20 -22.26 12.59 7.04
N LEU A 21 -21.02 12.06 7.00
CA LEU A 21 -20.79 10.62 6.86
C LEU A 21 -21.47 9.80 7.96
N SER A 22 -21.64 10.36 9.18
CA SER A 22 -22.38 9.70 10.27
C SER A 22 -23.84 9.40 9.93
N ASP A 23 -24.42 10.11 8.97
CA ASP A 23 -25.83 9.94 8.60
C ASP A 23 -26.05 8.67 7.73
N VAL A 24 -24.99 8.14 7.13
CA VAL A 24 -25.04 6.98 6.22
C VAL A 24 -24.12 5.83 6.63
N ALA A 25 -23.13 6.08 7.48
CA ALA A 25 -22.16 5.10 7.94
C ALA A 25 -21.78 5.33 9.40
N ARG A 26 -21.40 4.26 10.12
CA ARG A 26 -20.90 4.33 11.49
C ARG A 26 -19.41 4.00 11.49
N LEU A 27 -18.61 4.85 12.14
CA LEU A 27 -17.25 4.48 12.51
C LEU A 27 -17.32 3.51 13.69
N ASP A 28 -16.88 2.28 13.47
CA ASP A 28 -17.10 1.17 14.40
C ASP A 28 -15.89 0.90 15.31
N THR A 29 -14.71 0.78 14.71
CA THR A 29 -13.47 0.34 15.37
C THR A 29 -12.27 0.85 14.57
N MET A 30 -11.31 1.47 15.24
CA MET A 30 -10.02 1.86 14.68
C MET A 30 -9.01 0.74 14.89
N VAL A 31 -8.52 0.15 13.78
CA VAL A 31 -7.64 -1.02 13.81
C VAL A 31 -6.29 -0.68 13.17
N THR A 32 -5.22 -0.81 13.94
CA THR A 32 -3.85 -0.60 13.48
C THR A 32 -3.09 -1.92 13.45
N VAL A 33 -2.37 -2.21 12.37
CA VAL A 33 -1.52 -3.40 12.26
C VAL A 33 -0.07 -2.99 12.47
N VAL A 34 0.58 -3.58 13.47
CA VAL A 34 1.97 -3.30 13.83
C VAL A 34 2.84 -4.52 13.53
N ASP A 35 3.98 -4.29 12.89
CA ASP A 35 4.95 -5.34 12.60
C ASP A 35 5.90 -5.55 13.79
N ALA A 36 5.74 -6.66 14.52
CA ALA A 36 6.56 -6.96 15.70
C ALA A 36 8.06 -7.10 15.38
N ALA A 37 8.42 -7.49 14.16
CA ALA A 37 9.81 -7.75 13.79
C ALA A 37 10.57 -6.46 13.51
N ASN A 38 9.87 -5.45 13.00
CA ASN A 38 10.43 -4.18 12.54
C ASN A 38 10.14 -3.00 13.47
N LEU A 39 9.08 -3.04 14.29
CA LEU A 39 8.69 -1.91 15.16
C LEU A 39 9.86 -1.36 15.98
N LEU A 40 10.69 -2.24 16.55
CA LEU A 40 11.86 -1.79 17.32
C LEU A 40 12.90 -1.07 16.47
N ASN A 41 13.11 -1.49 15.23
CA ASN A 41 14.05 -0.79 14.34
C ASN A 41 13.45 0.55 13.90
N ASP A 42 12.15 0.54 13.61
CA ASP A 42 11.40 1.72 13.19
C ASP A 42 11.37 2.77 14.33
N TYR A 43 11.30 2.32 15.59
CA TYR A 43 11.22 3.16 16.80
C TYR A 43 12.60 3.49 17.42
N ALA A 44 13.57 2.56 17.40
CA ALA A 44 14.91 2.74 17.96
C ALA A 44 15.88 3.44 17.01
N SER A 45 15.46 3.75 15.79
CA SER A 45 16.24 4.54 14.84
C SER A 45 16.69 5.88 15.44
N HIS A 46 16.08 6.40 16.51
CA HIS A 46 16.44 7.71 17.10
C HIS A 46 16.51 7.84 18.64
N ASP A 47 16.21 6.81 19.46
CA ASP A 47 16.14 6.98 20.94
C ASP A 47 17.50 7.16 21.67
N PHE A 48 18.65 7.06 20.98
CA PHE A 48 19.98 7.06 21.63
C PHE A 48 20.94 8.20 21.26
N LEU A 49 20.55 9.18 20.43
CA LEU A 49 21.47 10.23 19.96
C LEU A 49 20.88 11.64 20.14
N SER A 50 20.56 12.00 21.38
CA SER A 50 20.35 13.40 21.80
C SER A 50 21.65 14.11 22.19
N ASP A 51 22.82 13.61 21.78
CA ASP A 51 24.11 14.26 22.00
C ASP A 51 24.86 14.49 20.67
N ARG A 52 24.75 15.73 20.18
CA ARG A 52 25.58 16.43 19.18
C ARG A 52 24.97 16.63 17.78
N GLY A 53 24.38 17.83 17.62
CA GLY A 53 24.83 18.82 16.64
C GLY A 53 24.63 18.53 15.15
N GLU A 54 23.55 19.10 14.61
CA GLU A 54 23.31 19.54 13.23
C GLU A 54 23.70 18.60 12.06
N THR A 55 22.68 18.01 11.42
CA THR A 55 22.62 17.85 9.96
C THR A 55 21.18 17.73 9.46
N MET A 56 20.81 18.46 8.40
CA MET A 56 19.49 18.43 7.74
C MET A 56 19.27 17.17 6.89
N GLY A 57 19.30 16.00 7.52
CA GLY A 57 19.00 14.69 6.92
C GLY A 57 18.25 13.73 7.86
N GLU A 58 17.69 14.26 8.95
CA GLU A 58 17.08 13.51 10.07
C GLU A 58 15.56 13.76 10.22
N GLU A 59 14.94 14.55 9.34
CA GLU A 59 13.52 14.91 9.46
C GLU A 59 12.57 13.77 9.02
N ASP A 60 13.00 12.92 8.08
CA ASP A 60 12.18 11.86 7.47
C ASP A 60 11.94 10.66 8.40
N GLU A 61 12.97 10.23 9.16
CA GLU A 61 12.84 9.16 10.16
C GLU A 61 11.99 9.59 11.36
N ARG A 62 12.10 10.85 11.78
CA ARG A 62 11.27 11.43 12.87
C ARG A 62 9.79 11.49 12.48
N SER A 63 9.54 11.81 11.21
CA SER A 63 8.21 11.88 10.60
C SER A 63 7.49 10.52 10.59
N LEU A 64 8.18 9.44 10.19
CA LEU A 64 7.61 8.09 10.21
C LEU A 64 7.29 7.59 11.64
N VAL A 65 8.16 7.86 12.60
CA VAL A 65 7.93 7.50 14.01
C VAL A 65 6.72 8.22 14.58
N HIS A 66 6.54 9.51 14.28
CA HIS A 66 5.36 10.27 14.69
C HIS A 66 4.07 9.66 14.12
N LEU A 67 4.03 9.39 12.81
CA LEU A 67 2.86 8.76 12.20
C LEU A 67 2.55 7.37 12.80
N LEU A 68 3.55 6.54 13.04
CA LEU A 68 3.36 5.24 13.69
C LEU A 68 2.86 5.40 15.13
N THR A 69 3.32 6.43 15.83
CA THR A 69 2.87 6.78 17.17
C THR A 69 1.41 7.17 17.14
N ASP A 70 1.00 8.10 16.28
CA ASP A 70 -0.38 8.55 16.13
C ASP A 70 -1.33 7.40 15.78
N GLN A 71 -0.89 6.50 14.90
CA GLN A 71 -1.65 5.30 14.52
C GLN A 71 -1.84 4.31 15.67
N ILE A 72 -0.87 4.20 16.59
CA ILE A 72 -0.98 3.34 17.78
C ILE A 72 -1.81 4.02 18.87
N GLU A 73 -1.60 5.31 19.10
CA GLU A 73 -2.31 6.12 20.11
C GLU A 73 -3.82 6.15 19.86
N PHE A 74 -4.23 6.18 18.58
CA PHE A 74 -5.64 6.28 18.22
C PHE A 74 -6.34 4.94 17.93
N ALA A 75 -5.63 3.81 18.06
CA ALA A 75 -6.21 2.50 17.78
C ALA A 75 -7.09 1.99 18.95
N ASP A 76 -8.26 1.46 18.62
CA ASP A 76 -9.05 0.63 19.56
C ASP A 76 -8.43 -0.77 19.65
N VAL A 77 -7.96 -1.29 18.51
CA VAL A 77 -7.36 -2.62 18.38
C VAL A 77 -6.02 -2.51 17.66
N VAL A 78 -4.97 -3.02 18.29
CA VAL A 78 -3.64 -3.17 17.69
C VAL A 78 -3.37 -4.64 17.36
N ILE A 79 -3.31 -4.95 16.08
CA ILE A 79 -2.88 -6.27 15.59
C ILE A 79 -1.36 -6.31 15.56
N LEU A 80 -0.74 -6.94 16.56
CA LEU A 80 0.70 -7.17 16.62
C LEU A 80 1.04 -8.40 15.77
N ASN A 81 1.46 -8.16 14.53
CA ASN A 81 1.68 -9.18 13.51
C ASN A 81 3.15 -9.63 13.43
N LYS A 82 3.39 -10.80 12.81
CA LYS A 82 4.71 -11.42 12.62
C LYS A 82 5.42 -11.78 13.93
N VAL A 83 4.66 -12.22 14.93
CA VAL A 83 5.21 -12.60 16.23
C VAL A 83 6.22 -13.75 16.15
N ASP A 84 6.05 -14.67 15.21
CA ASP A 84 6.98 -15.80 15.01
C ASP A 84 8.32 -15.33 14.44
N ASP A 85 8.29 -14.40 13.47
CA ASP A 85 9.49 -13.85 12.84
C ASP A 85 10.28 -12.95 13.80
N ALA A 86 9.58 -12.25 14.68
CA ALA A 86 10.16 -11.34 15.66
C ALA A 86 10.85 -12.07 16.83
N GLY A 87 10.29 -13.20 17.25
CA GLY A 87 10.72 -13.92 18.44
C GLY A 87 10.25 -13.25 19.75
N PRO A 88 10.32 -13.97 20.87
CA PRO A 88 9.66 -13.59 22.12
C PRO A 88 10.13 -12.25 22.69
N ASP A 89 11.43 -11.95 22.59
CA ASP A 89 12.01 -10.73 23.15
C ASP A 89 11.53 -9.48 22.42
N LYS A 90 11.48 -9.53 21.08
CA LYS A 90 11.01 -8.40 20.27
C LYS A 90 9.50 -8.20 20.40
N VAL A 91 8.73 -9.29 20.46
CA VAL A 91 7.28 -9.22 20.70
C VAL A 91 6.98 -8.57 22.05
N ASP A 92 7.70 -8.95 23.10
CA ASP A 92 7.53 -8.36 24.43
C ASP A 92 7.88 -6.87 24.45
N ALA A 93 8.97 -6.48 23.80
CA ALA A 93 9.35 -5.08 23.69
C ALA A 93 8.33 -4.27 22.86
N ALA A 94 7.84 -4.82 21.74
CA ALA A 94 6.81 -4.19 20.93
C ALA A 94 5.50 -4.00 21.72
N ARG A 95 5.09 -5.02 22.49
CA ARG A 95 3.93 -4.94 23.38
C ARG A 95 4.07 -3.83 24.41
N LYS A 96 5.27 -3.65 24.99
CA LYS A 96 5.55 -2.58 25.96
C LYS A 96 5.47 -1.20 25.32
N ILE A 97 6.00 -1.02 24.11
CA ILE A 97 5.90 0.24 23.34
C ILE A 97 4.44 0.56 23.08
N ILE A 98 3.66 -0.39 22.56
CA ILE A 98 2.23 -0.21 22.32
C ILE A 98 1.52 0.21 23.60
N ARG A 99 1.78 -0.46 24.74
CA ARG A 99 1.15 -0.14 26.02
C ARG A 99 1.57 1.21 26.61
N SER A 100 2.78 1.70 26.30
CA SER A 100 3.21 3.03 26.74
C SER A 100 2.54 4.15 25.95
N LEU A 101 2.22 3.89 24.68
CA LEU A 101 1.53 4.85 23.79
C LEU A 101 0.02 4.79 23.97
N ASN A 102 -0.54 3.58 24.04
CA ASN A 102 -1.96 3.33 24.18
C ASN A 102 -2.22 2.23 25.21
N ALA A 103 -2.55 2.65 26.44
CA ALA A 103 -2.80 1.74 27.54
C ALA A 103 -4.10 0.94 27.35
N ASP A 104 -5.06 1.48 26.61
CA ASP A 104 -6.43 0.95 26.50
C ASP A 104 -6.64 -0.01 25.32
N ALA A 105 -5.81 0.06 24.28
CA ALA A 105 -5.98 -0.75 23.07
C ALA A 105 -6.04 -2.27 23.34
N GLU A 106 -6.93 -2.99 22.67
CA GLU A 106 -6.87 -4.45 22.62
C GLU A 106 -5.68 -4.86 21.74
N ILE A 107 -4.75 -5.66 22.28
CA ILE A 107 -3.60 -6.15 21.51
C ILE A 107 -3.88 -7.58 21.07
N ILE A 108 -3.88 -7.83 19.76
CA ILE A 108 -4.07 -9.15 19.16
C ILE A 108 -2.76 -9.59 18.52
N GLU A 109 -2.09 -10.56 19.13
CA GLU A 109 -0.87 -11.17 18.61
C GLU A 109 -1.20 -12.21 17.53
N THR A 110 -0.57 -12.09 16.37
CA THR A 110 -0.85 -12.98 15.23
C THR A 110 0.33 -13.09 14.25
N ASN A 111 0.20 -14.01 13.31
CA ASN A 111 1.04 -14.14 12.13
C ASN A 111 0.16 -14.05 10.88
N GLN A 112 0.69 -13.42 9.82
CA GLN A 112 -0.04 -13.20 8.56
C GLN A 112 -1.38 -12.46 8.75
N SER A 113 -1.51 -11.68 9.83
CA SER A 113 -2.73 -10.95 10.18
C SER A 113 -3.97 -11.84 10.29
N HIS A 114 -3.81 -13.11 10.68
CA HIS A 114 -4.93 -14.00 10.93
C HIS A 114 -5.64 -13.59 12.22
N VAL A 115 -6.73 -12.85 12.07
CA VAL A 115 -7.58 -12.35 13.17
C VAL A 115 -9.03 -12.71 12.87
N ALA A 116 -9.78 -13.05 13.91
CA ALA A 116 -11.20 -13.33 13.78
C ALA A 116 -11.95 -12.03 13.43
N ALA A 117 -12.83 -12.06 12.43
CA ALA A 117 -13.46 -10.85 11.91
C ALA A 117 -14.31 -10.11 12.96
N ASP A 118 -14.93 -10.85 13.88
CA ASP A 118 -15.71 -10.35 15.02
C ASP A 118 -14.87 -9.62 16.08
N LYS A 119 -13.54 -9.65 15.96
CA LYS A 119 -12.63 -8.88 16.80
C LYS A 119 -12.28 -7.49 16.25
N ILE A 120 -12.64 -7.22 15.00
CA ILE A 120 -12.26 -5.98 14.31
C ILE A 120 -13.41 -5.34 13.52
N LEU A 121 -14.53 -6.05 13.34
CA LEU A 121 -15.73 -5.58 12.65
C LEU A 121 -16.94 -5.70 13.57
N ASP A 122 -17.78 -4.66 13.55
CA ASP A 122 -19.02 -4.55 14.34
C ASP A 122 -18.79 -4.74 15.85
N THR A 123 -17.65 -4.25 16.35
CA THR A 123 -17.30 -4.35 17.77
C THR A 123 -17.80 -3.16 18.58
N GLY A 124 -18.09 -2.03 17.92
CA GLY A 124 -18.55 -0.80 18.57
C GLY A 124 -17.57 -0.24 19.59
N LEU A 125 -16.27 -0.44 19.39
CA LEU A 125 -15.23 0.01 20.30
C LEU A 125 -14.93 1.51 20.15
N PHE A 126 -15.15 2.07 18.96
CA PHE A 126 -14.89 3.47 18.71
C PHE A 126 -15.87 4.37 19.48
N ASP A 127 -15.34 5.31 20.25
CA ASP A 127 -16.10 6.27 21.05
C ASP A 127 -15.70 7.70 20.68
N PHE A 128 -16.64 8.45 20.09
CA PHE A 128 -16.43 9.85 19.73
C PHE A 128 -16.16 10.71 20.95
N ASP A 129 -16.89 10.52 22.06
CA ASP A 129 -16.71 11.35 23.27
C ASP A 129 -15.28 11.20 23.80
N LYS A 130 -14.74 9.97 23.76
CA LYS A 130 -13.34 9.69 24.10
C LYS A 130 -12.37 10.32 23.10
N ALA A 131 -12.69 10.29 21.81
CA ALA A 131 -11.87 10.91 20.78
C ALA A 131 -11.81 12.45 20.91
N HIS A 132 -12.91 13.11 21.32
CA HIS A 132 -12.94 14.56 21.59
C HIS A 132 -12.06 14.99 22.77
N GLU A 133 -11.74 14.08 23.70
CA GLU A 133 -10.77 14.34 24.78
C GLU A 133 -9.32 14.37 24.28
N HIS A 134 -9.06 13.84 23.07
CA HIS A 134 -7.72 13.84 22.48
C HIS A 134 -7.31 15.29 22.10
N PRO A 135 -6.17 15.81 22.61
CA PRO A 135 -5.78 17.21 22.40
C PRO A 135 -5.68 17.64 20.93
N MET A 136 -5.33 16.70 20.04
CA MET A 136 -5.25 16.95 18.58
C MET A 136 -6.61 16.93 17.89
N TRP A 137 -7.65 16.34 18.49
CA TRP A 137 -8.98 16.22 17.87
C TRP A 137 -9.64 17.57 17.69
N ALA A 138 -9.60 18.43 18.70
CA ALA A 138 -10.11 19.79 18.61
C ALA A 138 -9.37 20.61 17.54
N LYS A 139 -8.06 20.38 17.37
CA LYS A 139 -7.26 21.05 16.33
C LYS A 139 -7.70 20.62 14.93
N GLU A 140 -7.97 19.33 14.72
CA GLU A 140 -8.49 18.82 13.44
C GLU A 140 -9.94 19.28 13.18
N LEU A 141 -10.81 19.25 14.19
CA LEU A 141 -12.22 19.65 14.04
C LEU A 141 -12.39 21.13 13.67
N TYR A 142 -11.55 22.02 14.22
CA TYR A 142 -11.61 23.47 13.99
C TYR A 142 -10.59 23.99 12.99
N GLY A 143 -9.60 23.18 12.63
CA GLY A 143 -8.48 23.50 11.74
C GLY A 143 -8.43 22.66 10.48
N PHE A 144 -9.47 21.88 10.16
CA PHE A 144 -9.54 21.00 8.98
C PHE A 144 -9.19 21.70 7.66
N ALA A 145 -9.54 22.99 7.52
CA ALA A 145 -9.20 23.78 6.34
C ALA A 145 -7.70 24.12 6.21
N ASP A 146 -6.98 24.09 7.33
CA ASP A 146 -5.54 24.30 7.45
C ASP A 146 -4.78 22.97 7.67
N HIS A 147 -5.46 21.82 7.64
CA HIS A 147 -4.84 20.50 7.77
C HIS A 147 -3.93 20.25 6.57
N VAL A 148 -2.68 19.90 6.86
CA VAL A 148 -1.67 19.60 5.86
C VAL A 148 -1.72 18.08 5.63
N PRO A 149 -2.07 17.60 4.43
CA PRO A 149 -2.16 16.17 4.18
C PRO A 149 -0.85 15.44 4.52
N GLU A 150 -0.92 14.14 4.79
CA GLU A 150 0.24 13.32 5.20
C GLU A 150 1.40 13.40 4.20
N THR A 151 1.07 13.65 2.92
CA THR A 151 2.05 13.84 1.85
C THR A 151 2.91 15.09 2.02
N GLU A 152 2.35 16.15 2.63
CA GLU A 152 3.00 17.43 2.88
C GLU A 152 3.56 17.53 4.31
N GLU A 153 2.91 16.91 5.31
CA GLU A 153 3.35 16.90 6.71
C GLU A 153 4.52 15.92 6.95
N TYR A 154 4.48 14.74 6.32
CA TYR A 154 5.48 13.69 6.51
C TYR A 154 6.43 13.49 5.32
N GLY A 155 6.21 14.21 4.22
CA GLY A 155 6.99 14.05 2.99
C GLY A 155 6.75 12.73 2.23
N VAL A 156 5.78 11.92 2.66
CA VAL A 156 5.48 10.60 2.07
C VAL A 156 4.47 10.74 0.94
N ALA A 157 4.94 10.71 -0.30
CA ALA A 157 4.09 10.83 -1.48
C ALA A 157 3.76 9.48 -2.11
N SER A 158 2.69 9.44 -2.92
CA SER A 158 2.37 8.29 -3.76
C SER A 158 2.44 8.66 -5.25
N TYR A 159 3.06 7.79 -6.03
CA TYR A 159 3.23 7.97 -7.47
C TYR A 159 2.73 6.74 -8.19
N VAL A 160 1.88 6.94 -9.20
CA VAL A 160 1.35 5.85 -10.01
C VAL A 160 2.02 5.84 -11.37
N TYR A 161 2.82 4.81 -11.62
CA TYR A 161 3.34 4.50 -12.95
C TYR A 161 2.23 3.88 -13.79
N ARG A 162 1.97 4.47 -14.95
CA ARG A 162 1.05 3.93 -15.95
C ARG A 162 1.73 3.85 -17.31
N ALA A 163 1.64 2.69 -17.92
CA ALA A 163 2.01 2.48 -19.32
C ALA A 163 1.10 1.41 -19.91
N ARG A 164 1.16 1.25 -21.24
CA ARG A 164 0.45 0.20 -21.95
C ARG A 164 1.37 -0.77 -22.66
N ALA A 165 2.51 -0.34 -23.19
CA ALA A 165 3.46 -1.25 -23.83
C ALA A 165 3.96 -2.32 -22.84
N PRO A 166 4.23 -3.56 -23.26
CA PRO A 166 4.70 -4.59 -22.35
C PRO A 166 6.13 -4.30 -21.86
N PHE A 167 6.47 -4.84 -20.69
CA PHE A 167 7.86 -4.84 -20.21
C PHE A 167 8.70 -5.97 -20.84
N ILE A 168 9.99 -5.70 -20.99
CA ILE A 168 11.05 -6.68 -21.24
C ILE A 168 11.31 -7.42 -19.92
N PRO A 169 11.13 -8.76 -19.85
CA PRO A 169 11.10 -9.51 -18.60
C PRO A 169 12.35 -9.31 -17.71
N GLU A 170 13.53 -9.48 -18.28
CA GLU A 170 14.79 -9.35 -17.54
C GLU A 170 14.98 -7.95 -16.94
N LYS A 171 14.66 -6.91 -17.70
CA LYS A 171 14.84 -5.53 -17.26
C LYS A 171 13.91 -5.17 -16.11
N ILE A 172 12.63 -5.52 -16.22
CA ILE A 172 11.67 -5.20 -15.17
C ILE A 172 11.96 -6.00 -13.90
N LEU A 173 12.35 -7.28 -14.02
CA LEU A 173 12.76 -8.07 -12.86
C LEU A 173 13.95 -7.44 -12.13
N ALA A 174 14.94 -6.95 -12.88
CA ALA A 174 16.11 -6.27 -12.31
C ALA A 174 15.74 -4.97 -11.58
N VAL A 175 14.77 -4.20 -12.09
CA VAL A 175 14.29 -2.99 -11.40
C VAL A 175 13.50 -3.34 -10.14
N LEU A 176 12.59 -4.30 -10.20
CA LEU A 176 11.71 -4.67 -9.08
C LEU A 176 12.43 -5.40 -7.93
N ASN A 177 13.55 -6.07 -8.24
CA ASN A 177 14.44 -6.68 -7.24
C ASN A 177 15.64 -5.80 -6.88
N GLY A 178 15.80 -4.67 -7.55
CA GLY A 178 16.90 -3.74 -7.34
C GLY A 178 16.56 -2.67 -6.31
N ASP A 179 17.52 -1.79 -6.09
CA ASP A 179 17.34 -0.67 -5.18
C ASP A 179 16.37 0.38 -5.75
N MET A 180 15.46 0.84 -4.89
CA MET A 180 14.47 1.87 -5.17
C MET A 180 14.50 2.87 -3.99
N PRO A 181 15.48 3.79 -3.98
CA PRO A 181 15.66 4.74 -2.89
C PRO A 181 14.39 5.54 -2.62
N GLY A 182 14.06 5.69 -1.34
CA GLY A 182 12.87 6.39 -0.89
C GLY A 182 11.57 5.60 -1.04
N VAL A 183 11.54 4.47 -1.76
CA VAL A 183 10.33 3.64 -1.88
C VAL A 183 10.19 2.75 -0.65
N ILE A 184 9.14 3.00 0.13
CA ILE A 184 8.78 2.24 1.34
C ILE A 184 7.85 1.07 0.98
N ARG A 185 6.94 1.31 0.04
CA ARG A 185 5.94 0.35 -0.41
C ARG A 185 5.69 0.50 -1.89
N ALA A 186 5.42 -0.60 -2.57
CA ALA A 186 4.88 -0.58 -3.91
C ALA A 186 3.85 -1.68 -4.12
N LYS A 187 2.83 -1.43 -4.93
CA LYS A 187 1.86 -2.46 -5.31
C LYS A 187 1.32 -2.18 -6.69
N GLY A 188 0.95 -3.22 -7.41
CA GLY A 188 0.12 -3.07 -8.58
C GLY A 188 0.27 -4.23 -9.53
N HIS A 189 -0.23 -4.04 -10.75
CA HIS A 189 -0.18 -5.06 -11.78
C HIS A 189 0.66 -4.61 -12.98
N PHE A 190 1.29 -5.57 -13.62
CA PHE A 190 2.04 -5.37 -14.85
C PHE A 190 1.94 -6.61 -15.74
N TRP A 191 2.48 -6.47 -16.95
CA TRP A 191 2.53 -7.54 -17.93
C TRP A 191 3.85 -7.48 -18.71
N ILE A 192 4.27 -8.64 -19.22
CA ILE A 192 5.57 -8.82 -19.90
C ILE A 192 5.36 -9.38 -21.30
N ALA A 193 6.29 -9.05 -22.20
CA ALA A 193 6.15 -9.35 -23.62
C ALA A 193 6.10 -10.86 -23.93
N THR A 194 6.82 -11.67 -23.17
CA THR A 194 6.92 -13.13 -23.35
C THR A 194 5.68 -13.89 -22.85
N ARG A 195 4.83 -13.24 -22.06
CA ARG A 195 3.64 -13.84 -21.42
C ARG A 195 2.44 -12.88 -21.52
N PRO A 196 2.02 -12.49 -22.74
CA PRO A 196 1.05 -11.41 -22.98
C PRO A 196 -0.36 -11.72 -22.45
N GLU A 197 -0.65 -12.96 -22.11
CA GLU A 197 -1.91 -13.39 -21.53
C GLU A 197 -2.03 -13.14 -20.04
N TRP A 198 -0.92 -13.02 -19.31
CA TRP A 198 -0.92 -12.97 -17.85
C TRP A 198 -0.94 -11.55 -17.29
N VAL A 199 -1.64 -11.42 -16.16
CA VAL A 199 -1.54 -10.30 -15.24
C VAL A 199 -0.63 -10.72 -14.09
N ALA A 200 0.50 -10.03 -13.92
CA ALA A 200 1.39 -10.21 -12.78
C ALA A 200 1.11 -9.13 -11.74
N GLU A 201 1.04 -9.50 -10.46
CA GLU A 201 1.01 -8.57 -9.34
C GLU A 201 2.43 -8.43 -8.78
N PHE A 202 2.84 -7.19 -8.54
CA PHE A 202 3.99 -6.84 -7.72
C PHE A 202 3.51 -6.31 -6.37
N SER A 203 4.17 -6.73 -5.30
CA SER A 203 3.98 -6.16 -3.97
C SER A 203 5.34 -6.04 -3.28
N LEU A 204 5.63 -4.85 -2.76
CA LEU A 204 6.79 -4.50 -1.97
C LEU A 204 6.31 -3.86 -0.67
N ALA A 205 6.78 -4.37 0.46
CA ALA A 205 6.58 -3.76 1.77
C ALA A 205 7.86 -3.94 2.60
N GLY A 206 8.52 -2.83 2.94
CA GLY A 206 9.84 -2.85 3.56
C GLY A 206 10.84 -3.56 2.64
N SER A 207 11.61 -4.51 3.18
CA SER A 207 12.62 -5.26 2.42
C SER A 207 12.06 -6.48 1.65
N LEU A 208 10.77 -6.80 1.81
CA LEU A 208 10.18 -7.99 1.19
C LEU A 208 9.44 -7.60 -0.09
N SER A 209 9.86 -8.20 -1.21
CA SER A 209 9.17 -8.09 -2.49
C SER A 209 8.61 -9.44 -2.93
N SER A 210 7.49 -9.41 -3.64
CA SER A 210 6.87 -10.59 -4.23
C SER A 210 6.29 -10.27 -5.60
N ILE A 211 6.42 -11.24 -6.51
CA ILE A 211 5.80 -11.20 -7.84
C ILE A 211 5.05 -12.50 -8.05
N LYS A 212 3.77 -12.42 -8.38
CA LYS A 212 2.93 -13.59 -8.62
C LYS A 212 1.94 -13.35 -9.76
N PRO A 213 1.58 -14.39 -10.54
CA PRO A 213 0.47 -14.29 -11.46
C PRO A 213 -0.85 -14.18 -10.68
N VAL A 214 -1.72 -13.25 -11.08
CA VAL A 214 -3.03 -13.05 -10.44
C VAL A 214 -4.22 -13.32 -11.36
N GLY A 215 -3.98 -13.46 -12.66
CA GLY A 215 -5.04 -13.78 -13.62
C GLY A 215 -4.57 -13.60 -15.06
N THR A 216 -5.54 -13.52 -15.98
CA THR A 216 -5.30 -13.27 -17.40
C THR A 216 -6.09 -12.06 -17.88
N TRP A 217 -5.54 -11.34 -18.85
CA TRP A 217 -6.21 -10.20 -19.49
C TRP A 217 -7.44 -10.64 -20.28
N TRP A 218 -8.50 -9.83 -20.28
CA TRP A 218 -9.71 -10.12 -21.07
C TRP A 218 -9.42 -10.15 -22.57
N ALA A 219 -8.44 -9.38 -23.02
CA ALA A 219 -7.96 -9.42 -24.40
C ALA A 219 -7.23 -10.73 -24.78
N SER A 220 -7.03 -11.66 -23.85
CA SER A 220 -6.59 -13.04 -24.12
C SER A 220 -7.71 -14.08 -23.95
N VAL A 221 -8.90 -13.65 -23.53
CA VAL A 221 -10.05 -14.54 -23.32
C VAL A 221 -10.97 -14.47 -24.53
N ALA A 222 -11.35 -15.63 -25.07
CA ALA A 222 -12.30 -15.74 -26.17
C ALA A 222 -13.63 -15.04 -25.81
N ARG A 223 -14.21 -14.29 -26.76
CA ARG A 223 -15.32 -13.35 -26.50
C ARG A 223 -16.55 -14.04 -25.91
N GLU A 224 -16.76 -15.31 -26.24
CA GLU A 224 -17.86 -16.15 -25.76
C GLU A 224 -17.77 -16.46 -24.26
N ARG A 225 -16.60 -16.27 -23.65
CA ARG A 225 -16.37 -16.50 -22.21
C ARG A 225 -16.36 -15.21 -21.40
N TRP A 226 -16.68 -14.08 -22.02
CA TRP A 226 -16.75 -12.80 -21.33
C TRP A 226 -18.02 -12.74 -20.45
N PRO A 227 -17.96 -12.04 -19.31
CA PRO A 227 -19.10 -11.90 -18.42
C PRO A 227 -20.25 -11.14 -19.12
N GLU A 228 -21.47 -11.62 -18.92
CA GLU A 228 -22.68 -11.03 -19.51
C GLU A 228 -23.24 -9.85 -18.68
N HIS A 229 -22.74 -9.66 -17.45
CA HIS A 229 -23.18 -8.57 -16.57
C HIS A 229 -22.67 -7.20 -17.04
N VAL A 230 -23.56 -6.20 -17.05
CA VAL A 230 -23.31 -4.85 -17.58
C VAL A 230 -22.09 -4.18 -16.94
N ALA A 231 -21.95 -4.23 -15.62
CA ALA A 231 -20.84 -3.60 -14.89
C ALA A 231 -19.45 -4.13 -15.33
N ALA A 232 -19.34 -5.44 -15.57
CA ALA A 232 -18.08 -6.04 -16.04
C ALA A 232 -17.79 -5.64 -17.49
N SER A 233 -18.81 -5.60 -18.35
CA SER A 233 -18.69 -5.15 -19.74
C SER A 233 -18.21 -3.70 -19.82
N ASP A 234 -18.75 -2.83 -18.98
CA ASP A 234 -18.41 -1.40 -18.97
C ASP A 234 -17.00 -1.16 -18.41
N TYR A 235 -16.60 -1.91 -17.37
CA TYR A 235 -15.21 -1.90 -16.88
C TYR A 235 -14.21 -2.27 -17.99
N ILE A 236 -14.47 -3.35 -18.74
CA ILE A 236 -13.58 -3.77 -19.83
C ILE A 236 -13.49 -2.67 -20.90
N LYS A 237 -14.63 -2.12 -21.34
CA LYS A 237 -14.67 -1.04 -22.33
C LYS A 237 -13.90 0.20 -21.88
N GLN A 238 -14.02 0.58 -20.61
CA GLN A 238 -13.34 1.76 -20.05
C GLN A 238 -11.82 1.64 -20.11
N HIS A 239 -11.30 0.42 -19.91
CA HIS A 239 -9.84 0.18 -19.90
C HIS A 239 -9.29 -0.32 -21.23
N TRP A 240 -10.15 -0.61 -22.22
CA TRP A 240 -9.74 -1.09 -23.54
C TRP A 240 -9.07 0.02 -24.35
N ALA A 241 -7.86 -0.26 -24.86
CA ALA A 241 -7.23 0.57 -25.89
C ALA A 241 -6.43 -0.28 -26.87
N GLU A 242 -6.66 -0.06 -28.16
CA GLU A 242 -5.90 -0.70 -29.22
C GLU A 242 -4.44 -0.24 -29.22
N PRO A 243 -3.48 -1.12 -29.58
CA PRO A 243 -3.66 -2.51 -30.02
C PRO A 243 -3.72 -3.55 -28.87
N TRP A 244 -3.74 -3.09 -27.61
CA TRP A 244 -3.43 -3.93 -26.45
C TRP A 244 -4.67 -4.51 -25.75
N GLY A 245 -5.85 -3.98 -26.05
CA GLY A 245 -7.07 -4.27 -25.32
C GLY A 245 -7.01 -3.73 -23.89
N ASP A 246 -7.33 -4.55 -22.89
CA ASP A 246 -7.31 -4.16 -21.47
C ASP A 246 -5.92 -4.25 -20.81
N ARG A 247 -4.91 -4.76 -21.54
CA ARG A 247 -3.52 -4.89 -21.07
C ARG A 247 -2.92 -3.53 -20.74
N ARG A 248 -2.39 -3.42 -19.51
CA ARG A 248 -1.73 -2.22 -19.00
C ARG A 248 -0.95 -2.54 -17.73
N GLN A 249 -0.09 -1.61 -17.33
CA GLN A 249 0.56 -1.64 -16.04
C GLN A 249 0.14 -0.42 -15.23
N GLU A 250 -0.15 -0.67 -13.97
CA GLU A 250 -0.47 0.34 -12.97
C GLU A 250 0.26 -0.09 -11.71
N LEU A 251 1.36 0.58 -11.40
CA LEU A 251 2.19 0.33 -10.24
C LEU A 251 2.19 1.59 -9.39
N VAL A 252 1.70 1.52 -8.16
CA VAL A 252 1.83 2.59 -7.18
C VAL A 252 3.10 2.38 -6.38
N PHE A 253 3.87 3.45 -6.23
CA PHE A 253 5.05 3.56 -5.37
C PHE A 253 4.74 4.58 -4.29
N ILE A 254 5.03 4.24 -3.05
CA ILE A 254 4.75 5.08 -1.88
C ILE A 254 6.04 5.21 -1.09
N GLY A 255 6.39 6.44 -0.74
CA GLY A 255 7.55 6.71 0.08
C GLY A 255 7.97 8.18 0.03
N ALA A 256 9.05 8.49 0.74
CA ALA A 256 9.55 9.84 0.91
C ALA A 256 10.84 10.06 0.11
N GLY A 257 11.05 11.29 -0.37
CA GLY A 257 12.26 11.65 -1.13
C GLY A 257 12.46 10.87 -2.45
N ILE A 258 11.41 10.25 -2.99
CA ILE A 258 11.51 9.49 -4.25
C ILE A 258 11.82 10.48 -5.38
N ASP A 259 12.94 10.28 -6.07
CA ASP A 259 13.19 10.90 -7.39
C ASP A 259 12.27 10.24 -8.42
N TRP A 260 11.02 10.70 -8.44
CA TRP A 260 9.99 10.16 -9.31
C TRP A 260 10.36 10.25 -10.81
N PRO A 261 10.90 11.38 -11.32
CA PRO A 261 11.41 11.45 -12.69
C PRO A 261 12.43 10.34 -13.01
N ALA A 262 13.40 10.08 -12.12
CA ALA A 262 14.39 9.04 -12.33
C ALA A 262 13.80 7.63 -12.27
N LEU A 263 12.92 7.34 -11.30
CA LEU A 263 12.25 6.04 -11.18
C LEU A 263 11.37 5.78 -12.42
N LYS A 264 10.59 6.77 -12.85
CA LYS A 264 9.78 6.69 -14.07
C LYS A 264 10.65 6.40 -15.29
N ALA A 265 11.78 7.11 -15.45
CA ALA A 265 12.69 6.88 -16.57
C ALA A 265 13.26 5.46 -16.57
N ARG A 266 13.66 4.93 -15.40
CA ARG A 266 14.11 3.53 -15.25
C ARG A 266 13.03 2.54 -15.68
N LEU A 267 11.78 2.73 -15.24
CA LEU A 267 10.66 1.90 -15.65
C LEU A 267 10.40 1.99 -17.17
N ASP A 268 10.46 3.20 -17.75
CA ASP A 268 10.28 3.39 -19.19
C ASP A 268 11.36 2.65 -20.02
N THR A 269 12.60 2.55 -19.53
CA THR A 269 13.65 1.77 -20.21
C THR A 269 13.40 0.26 -20.23
N CYS A 270 12.49 -0.21 -19.37
CA CYS A 270 12.05 -1.60 -19.32
C CYS A 270 10.98 -1.91 -20.36
N LEU A 271 10.33 -0.91 -20.97
CA LEU A 271 9.31 -1.13 -21.98
C LEU A 271 9.91 -1.68 -23.28
N VAL A 272 9.17 -2.54 -23.96
CA VAL A 272 9.49 -2.93 -25.34
C VAL A 272 9.44 -1.68 -26.23
N PRO A 273 10.48 -1.40 -27.04
CA PRO A 273 10.48 -0.25 -27.94
C PRO A 273 9.26 -0.23 -28.87
N ALA A 274 8.68 0.95 -29.11
CA ALA A 274 7.46 1.10 -29.90
C ALA A 274 7.54 0.48 -31.31
N VAL A 275 8.75 0.46 -31.92
CA VAL A 275 8.99 -0.18 -33.23
C VAL A 275 8.80 -1.70 -33.22
N LEU A 276 8.97 -2.35 -32.07
CA LEU A 276 8.76 -3.79 -31.86
C LEU A 276 7.39 -4.08 -31.20
N ALA A 277 6.79 -3.09 -30.55
CA ALA A 277 5.50 -3.19 -29.87
C ALA A 277 4.36 -2.65 -30.75
N VAL A 278 4.19 -3.19 -31.97
CA VAL A 278 3.15 -2.75 -32.92
C VAL A 278 1.78 -3.40 -32.63
N GLY A 279 1.78 -4.54 -31.95
CA GLY A 279 0.59 -5.24 -31.48
C GLY A 279 0.95 -6.59 -30.83
N PRO A 280 -0.02 -7.30 -30.22
CA PRO A 280 0.23 -8.54 -29.49
C PRO A 280 0.90 -9.63 -30.34
N GLU A 281 0.53 -9.72 -31.61
CA GLU A 281 1.06 -10.68 -32.60
C GLU A 281 2.54 -10.44 -32.96
N ALA A 282 3.01 -9.21 -32.81
CA ALA A 282 4.35 -8.77 -33.23
C ALA A 282 5.35 -8.72 -32.07
N LEU A 283 4.94 -9.14 -30.86
CA LEU A 283 5.80 -9.07 -29.68
C LEU A 283 7.02 -9.99 -29.81
N PRO A 284 8.21 -9.53 -29.38
CA PRO A 284 9.40 -10.38 -29.37
C PRO A 284 9.29 -11.44 -28.26
N LEU A 285 8.96 -12.67 -28.67
CA LEU A 285 8.80 -13.81 -27.75
C LEU A 285 10.13 -14.52 -27.42
N ASP A 286 11.22 -14.16 -28.12
CA ASP A 286 12.57 -14.72 -27.95
C ASP A 286 13.41 -14.02 -26.87
N LEU A 287 12.78 -13.12 -26.09
CA LEU A 287 13.44 -12.45 -24.96
C LEU A 287 13.73 -13.44 -23.83
N ALA A 288 14.85 -13.21 -23.14
CA ALA A 288 15.16 -13.93 -21.90
C ALA A 288 14.08 -13.67 -20.84
N ASP A 289 13.53 -14.74 -20.29
CA ASP A 289 12.45 -14.69 -19.29
C ASP A 289 12.90 -15.37 -17.99
N PRO A 290 13.43 -14.61 -17.02
CA PRO A 290 13.90 -15.15 -15.74
C PRO A 290 12.77 -15.36 -14.72
N PHE A 291 11.51 -15.05 -15.04
CA PHE A 291 10.42 -15.25 -14.09
C PHE A 291 10.16 -16.76 -13.86
N PRO A 292 9.81 -17.17 -12.63
CA PRO A 292 9.39 -18.54 -12.39
C PRO A 292 8.19 -18.91 -13.27
N GLY A 293 8.01 -20.20 -13.57
CA GLY A 293 6.88 -20.65 -14.39
C GLY A 293 5.54 -20.28 -13.73
N TRP A 294 4.68 -19.59 -14.49
CA TRP A 294 3.32 -19.25 -14.04
C TRP A 294 2.37 -20.38 -14.42
N ARG A 295 1.47 -20.75 -13.49
CA ARG A 295 0.49 -21.82 -13.69
C ARG A 295 -0.90 -21.29 -13.40
N HIS A 296 -1.89 -21.76 -14.15
CA HIS A 296 -3.28 -21.52 -13.82
C HIS A 296 -3.58 -22.20 -12.48
N ALA A 297 -4.13 -21.44 -11.53
CA ALA A 297 -4.75 -22.02 -10.34
C ALA A 297 -5.97 -22.84 -10.81
N GLY A 298 -5.78 -24.15 -11.03
CA GLY A 298 -6.82 -25.06 -11.51
C GLY A 298 -6.40 -26.21 -12.42
N GLY A 299 -5.12 -26.33 -12.82
CA GLY A 299 -4.65 -27.49 -13.59
C GLY A 299 -4.20 -28.64 -12.70
N VAL A 300 -5.05 -29.65 -12.49
CA VAL A 300 -4.59 -30.98 -12.04
C VAL A 300 -3.76 -31.60 -13.18
N ALA A 301 -2.65 -32.24 -12.83
CA ALA A 301 -1.74 -32.94 -13.74
C ALA A 301 -2.43 -34.02 -14.58
#